data_AF-A0A3M1DGX2-F1
#
_entry.id   AF-A0A3M1DGX2-F1
#
_cell.length_a   1.000
_cell.length_b   1.000
_cell.length_c   1.000
_cell.angle_alpha   90.00
_cell.angle_beta   90.00
_cell.angle_gamma   90.00
#
_symmetry.space_group_name_H-M   'P 1'
#
loop_
_entity.id
_entity.type
_entity.pdbx_description
1 polymer ?
#
loop_
_entity_poly.entity_id
_entity_poly.type
_entity_poly.pdbx_seq_one_letter_code
_entity_poly.pdbx_strand_id
1 'polypeptide(L)'
;NNLDIVIVFDRSGSMEFDTLCYGCWQAQSGVPYPGGLIYPLPWNGPPNGPPAHCGPTQEFTYSGYRYYYIEAEEYSRASNPYNRYLYVPYYTYWVMQREPGDGASGRDSRGAYIMHMPYSDHETPVTNSPGYGVTCRYEAVNNDGQCAASGYTRCYCKMDVSGGPFPAPRVDYDFTVLTAGNYYIWVRGQAPYNWRLCSDANASCIDRRIFWNVDNSAISIEADFTRGTGYNGASSGSWQWRRLNDTPFSWAAGSQHTLRIWAGGAGFALDRIVITTNPNGTDGSPPSDVTRTGIWSNGRTDWACSPCDARFGGYPGGCGQSTCAYSPNCNSGPNPDRRRDDIYDDEQPIRAAIEAAKRFVGMLDYRYDQIGYVSYASDVTVNSELQCLRRLGAQNCTPSVITSTVVAQLDATTAGGGTNIGGGIQKGIEVLSTQAGHYGRPGAAHIMILMTDGRPNVVPNSTCYTYNLIQKYGLTPPTNPNERQGMECTLYYAEQARNNSIVIYTITLGDSADFELMETVANITGGVHRNADRPEKLNQIFDELYERIFLRLVE
;
A
#
# COMPACT_ATOMS: atom_id res chain seq x y z
N ASN A 1 0.89 39.42 7.53
CA ASN A 1 1.61 38.38 8.28
C ASN A 1 3.10 38.45 7.95
N ASN A 2 3.97 37.90 8.77
CA ASN A 2 5.42 37.93 8.53
C ASN A 2 5.97 36.53 8.83
N LEU A 3 5.45 35.52 8.12
CA LEU A 3 5.78 34.12 8.35
C LEU A 3 6.75 33.61 7.28
N ASP A 4 7.82 32.94 7.72
CA ASP A 4 8.60 32.06 6.83
C ASP A 4 8.35 30.63 7.26
N ILE A 5 7.77 29.84 6.36
CA ILE A 5 7.33 28.47 6.65
C ILE A 5 8.10 27.50 5.78
N VAL A 6 8.57 26.40 6.35
CA VAL A 6 9.07 25.25 5.58
C VAL A 6 8.25 24.02 5.94
N ILE A 7 7.73 23.33 4.92
CA ILE A 7 7.17 21.99 5.08
C ILE A 7 8.32 21.01 4.94
N VAL A 8 8.55 20.21 5.98
CA VAL A 8 9.54 19.14 6.03
C VAL A 8 8.78 17.82 6.03
N PHE A 9 8.84 17.12 4.89
CA PHE A 9 7.87 16.10 4.55
C PHE A 9 8.53 14.74 4.37
N ASP A 10 8.03 13.76 5.11
CA ASP A 10 8.44 12.37 5.00
C ASP A 10 7.94 11.76 3.69
N ARG A 11 8.87 11.21 2.92
CA ARG A 11 8.60 10.41 1.73
C ARG A 11 9.27 9.05 1.83
N SER A 12 9.47 8.55 3.05
CA SER A 12 9.99 7.20 3.28
C SER A 12 9.00 6.13 2.83
N GLY A 13 9.48 4.90 2.64
CA GLY A 13 8.64 3.80 2.16
C GLY A 13 7.54 3.37 3.15
N SER A 14 7.60 3.79 4.41
CA SER A 14 6.48 3.59 5.34
C SER A 14 5.24 4.34 4.86
N MET A 15 5.39 5.49 4.19
CA MET A 15 4.28 6.34 3.74
C MET A 15 3.39 5.73 2.64
N GLU A 16 3.58 4.45 2.31
CA GLU A 16 2.73 3.63 1.43
C GLU A 16 2.01 2.49 2.17
N PHE A 17 2.12 2.39 3.50
CA PHE A 17 1.66 1.20 4.24
C PHE A 17 0.16 0.91 4.14
N ASP A 18 -0.67 1.93 3.84
CA ASP A 18 -2.13 1.82 3.69
C ASP A 18 -2.58 1.75 2.21
N THR A 19 -1.61 1.60 1.31
CA THR A 19 -1.88 1.36 -0.10
C THR A 19 -2.50 -0.02 -0.28
N LEU A 20 -3.74 -0.04 -0.78
CA LEU A 20 -4.49 -1.29 -0.99
C LEU A 20 -4.09 -1.97 -2.31
N CYS A 21 -3.99 -1.20 -3.39
CA CYS A 21 -3.66 -1.70 -4.71
C CYS A 21 -2.62 -0.80 -5.38
N TYR A 22 -1.41 -1.30 -5.49
CA TYR A 22 -0.36 -0.67 -6.27
C TYR A 22 -0.71 -0.72 -7.76
N GLY A 23 -0.67 0.45 -8.39
CA GLY A 23 -0.94 0.62 -9.80
C GLY A 23 -2.43 0.57 -10.14
N CYS A 24 -3.35 0.62 -9.18
CA CYS A 24 -4.78 0.77 -9.48
C CYS A 24 -5.16 2.20 -9.86
N TRP A 25 -4.34 3.18 -9.47
CA TRP A 25 -4.50 4.59 -9.84
C TRP A 25 -3.18 5.15 -10.36
N GLN A 26 -3.27 6.22 -11.14
CA GLN A 26 -2.13 6.99 -11.59
C GLN A 26 -2.52 8.46 -11.70
N ALA A 27 -1.64 9.33 -11.23
CA ALA A 27 -1.81 10.77 -11.37
C ALA A 27 -2.02 11.16 -12.84
N GLN A 28 -3.00 12.04 -13.08
CA GLN A 28 -3.23 12.65 -14.37
C GLN A 28 -2.89 14.14 -14.30
N SER A 29 -2.08 14.62 -15.24
CA SER A 29 -1.68 16.04 -15.28
C SER A 29 -2.90 16.97 -15.25
N GLY A 30 -2.87 17.94 -14.33
CA GLY A 30 -3.95 18.92 -14.15
C GLY A 30 -5.19 18.41 -13.42
N VAL A 31 -5.21 17.16 -12.97
CA VAL A 31 -6.33 16.58 -12.19
C VAL A 31 -5.87 16.41 -10.75
N PRO A 32 -6.54 17.04 -9.76
CA PRO A 32 -6.21 16.85 -8.35
C PRO A 32 -6.65 15.48 -7.89
N TYR A 33 -5.87 14.87 -7.00
CA TYR A 33 -6.26 13.65 -6.29
C TYR A 33 -7.58 13.87 -5.49
N PRO A 34 -8.47 12.87 -5.36
CA PRO A 34 -8.36 11.49 -5.84
C PRO A 34 -8.66 11.32 -7.34
N GLY A 35 -8.91 12.41 -8.07
CA GLY A 35 -9.02 12.34 -9.52
C GLY A 35 -7.71 11.90 -10.17
N GLY A 36 -7.80 11.19 -11.29
CA GLY A 36 -6.67 10.61 -12.00
C GLY A 36 -7.13 9.53 -12.97
N LEU A 37 -6.18 8.77 -13.50
CA LEU A 37 -6.47 7.57 -14.27
C LEU A 37 -6.60 6.39 -13.29
N ILE A 38 -7.67 5.64 -13.41
CA ILE A 38 -7.85 4.38 -12.68
C ILE A 38 -7.75 3.19 -13.63
N TYR A 39 -7.34 2.05 -13.10
CA TYR A 39 -7.10 0.82 -13.86
C TYR A 39 -7.95 -0.33 -13.32
N PRO A 40 -9.26 -0.33 -13.59
CA PRO A 40 -10.13 -1.48 -13.30
C PRO A 40 -9.79 -2.68 -14.18
N LEU A 41 -10.14 -3.88 -13.73
CA LEU A 41 -10.09 -5.08 -14.55
C LEU A 41 -10.96 -4.90 -15.79
N PRO A 42 -10.51 -5.43 -16.93
CA PRO A 42 -11.17 -5.13 -18.18
C PRO A 42 -12.43 -6.00 -18.33
N TRP A 43 -13.61 -5.37 -18.37
CA TRP A 43 -14.89 -6.07 -18.47
C TRP A 43 -15.02 -6.94 -19.73
N ASN A 44 -14.65 -6.37 -20.89
CA ASN A 44 -14.68 -7.01 -22.21
C ASN A 44 -16.01 -7.68 -22.62
N GLY A 45 -17.08 -7.51 -21.84
CA GLY A 45 -18.43 -7.94 -22.14
C GLY A 45 -19.31 -6.76 -22.58
N PRO A 46 -20.58 -7.03 -22.94
CA PRO A 46 -21.56 -5.97 -23.17
C PRO A 46 -21.76 -5.11 -21.90
N PRO A 47 -22.00 -3.79 -22.01
CA PRO A 47 -22.16 -2.92 -20.84
C PRO A 47 -23.27 -3.33 -19.86
N ASN A 48 -24.35 -3.94 -20.37
CA ASN A 48 -25.50 -4.40 -19.58
C ASN A 48 -25.55 -5.94 -19.43
N GLY A 49 -24.48 -6.66 -19.73
CA GLY A 49 -24.42 -8.11 -19.61
C GLY A 49 -23.11 -8.56 -18.99
N PRO A 50 -22.93 -9.87 -18.75
CA PRO A 50 -21.79 -10.39 -18.00
C PRO A 50 -20.46 -10.07 -18.69
N PRO A 51 -19.34 -10.06 -17.94
CA PRO A 51 -18.03 -9.86 -18.54
C PRO A 51 -17.69 -11.05 -19.44
N ALA A 52 -16.72 -10.87 -20.33
CA ALA A 52 -16.34 -11.92 -21.29
C ALA A 52 -15.92 -13.24 -20.62
N HIS A 53 -15.42 -13.18 -19.38
CA HIS A 53 -15.02 -14.36 -18.62
C HIS A 53 -16.15 -15.15 -17.94
N CYS A 54 -17.35 -14.58 -17.90
CA CYS A 54 -18.54 -15.20 -17.32
C CYS A 54 -19.47 -15.84 -18.35
N GLY A 55 -19.02 -16.01 -19.59
CA GLY A 55 -19.72 -16.83 -20.57
C GLY A 55 -19.69 -18.32 -20.22
N PRO A 56 -20.18 -19.20 -21.12
CA PRO A 56 -20.04 -20.64 -20.97
C PRO A 56 -18.57 -21.04 -20.84
N THR A 57 -18.23 -21.91 -19.87
CA THR A 57 -16.86 -22.41 -19.69
C THR A 57 -16.29 -22.92 -21.01
N GLN A 58 -15.06 -22.52 -21.33
CA GLN A 58 -14.33 -23.02 -22.49
C GLN A 58 -13.20 -23.95 -22.04
N GLU A 59 -13.12 -25.13 -22.64
CA GLU A 59 -12.01 -26.06 -22.45
C GLU A 59 -11.01 -25.89 -23.60
N PHE A 60 -9.75 -25.64 -23.26
CA PHE A 60 -8.67 -25.62 -24.24
C PHE A 60 -8.06 -27.01 -24.38
N THR A 61 -7.77 -27.44 -25.61
CA THR A 61 -7.06 -28.70 -25.85
C THR A 61 -5.72 -28.44 -26.52
N TYR A 62 -4.65 -28.96 -25.93
CA TYR A 62 -3.29 -28.87 -26.46
C TYR A 62 -2.50 -30.15 -26.18
N SER A 63 -1.85 -30.69 -27.20
CA SER A 63 -1.08 -31.94 -27.12
C SER A 63 -1.83 -33.10 -26.45
N GLY A 64 -3.14 -33.19 -26.70
CA GLY A 64 -4.02 -34.23 -26.15
C GLY A 64 -4.48 -33.99 -24.70
N TYR A 65 -4.03 -32.91 -24.07
CA TYR A 65 -4.43 -32.53 -22.72
C TYR A 65 -5.40 -31.36 -22.74
N ARG A 66 -6.20 -31.26 -21.67
CA ARG A 66 -7.21 -30.22 -21.49
C ARG A 66 -6.73 -29.20 -20.49
N TYR A 67 -7.12 -27.94 -20.66
CA TYR A 67 -6.72 -26.83 -19.81
C TYR A 67 -7.88 -25.86 -19.57
N TYR A 68 -8.00 -25.42 -18.32
CA TYR A 68 -8.82 -24.29 -17.89
C TYR A 68 -7.91 -23.24 -17.26
N TYR A 69 -8.19 -21.98 -17.55
CA TYR A 69 -7.39 -20.83 -17.15
C TYR A 69 -8.21 -19.90 -16.29
N ILE A 70 -7.68 -19.53 -15.14
CA ILE A 70 -8.34 -18.63 -14.21
C ILE A 70 -7.32 -17.59 -13.76
N GLU A 71 -7.64 -16.32 -13.97
CA GLU A 71 -6.85 -15.21 -13.42
C GLU A 71 -7.19 -15.09 -11.93
N ALA A 72 -6.18 -14.91 -11.07
CA ALA A 72 -6.35 -14.97 -9.63
C ALA A 72 -7.22 -13.81 -9.10
N GLU A 73 -7.15 -12.67 -9.75
CA GLU A 73 -7.97 -11.50 -9.47
C GLU A 73 -9.45 -11.66 -9.86
N GLU A 74 -9.82 -12.72 -10.57
CA GLU A 74 -11.20 -13.06 -10.95
C GLU A 74 -11.83 -14.10 -10.01
N TYR A 75 -11.53 -14.02 -8.72
CA TYR A 75 -12.16 -14.86 -7.71
C TYR A 75 -13.68 -14.62 -7.61
N SER A 76 -14.43 -15.71 -7.40
CA SER A 76 -15.89 -15.71 -7.27
C SER A 76 -16.34 -15.06 -5.96
N ARG A 77 -15.57 -15.24 -4.86
CA ARG A 77 -15.85 -14.67 -3.53
C ARG A 77 -14.55 -14.47 -2.75
N ALA A 78 -14.57 -13.55 -1.78
CA ALA A 78 -13.53 -13.43 -0.76
C ALA A 78 -14.14 -13.37 0.66
N SER A 79 -13.43 -13.88 1.66
CA SER A 79 -13.92 -13.93 3.05
C SER A 79 -13.70 -12.64 3.83
N ASN A 80 -12.63 -11.90 3.51
CA ASN A 80 -12.19 -10.72 4.25
C ASN A 80 -12.23 -9.50 3.32
N PRO A 81 -13.08 -8.49 3.56
CA PRO A 81 -13.07 -7.26 2.78
C PRO A 81 -11.84 -6.41 3.07
N TYR A 82 -11.35 -5.69 2.06
CA TYR A 82 -10.27 -4.71 2.17
C TYR A 82 -10.75 -3.29 2.55
N ASN A 83 -12.02 -3.14 2.94
CA ASN A 83 -12.61 -1.84 3.25
C ASN A 83 -11.84 -1.16 4.40
N ARG A 84 -11.34 0.06 4.16
CA ARG A 84 -10.49 0.76 5.12
C ARG A 84 -11.18 1.12 6.42
N TYR A 85 -12.49 1.35 6.41
CA TYR A 85 -13.23 1.65 7.65
C TYR A 85 -13.23 0.47 8.63
N LEU A 86 -13.11 -0.76 8.11
CA LEU A 86 -13.04 -1.98 8.90
C LEU A 86 -11.60 -2.36 9.27
N TYR A 87 -10.61 -1.61 8.80
CA TYR A 87 -9.22 -1.89 9.08
C TYR A 87 -8.91 -1.74 10.57
N VAL A 88 -8.35 -2.82 11.12
CA VAL A 88 -7.78 -2.89 12.46
C VAL A 88 -6.47 -3.68 12.36
N PRO A 89 -5.47 -3.43 13.25
CA PRO A 89 -4.25 -4.22 13.27
C PRO A 89 -4.53 -5.71 13.25
N TYR A 90 -3.72 -6.47 12.50
CA TYR A 90 -3.82 -7.91 12.27
C TYR A 90 -4.94 -8.38 11.36
N TYR A 91 -5.87 -7.52 10.94
CA TYR A 91 -6.86 -7.87 9.94
C TYR A 91 -6.24 -7.84 8.54
N THR A 92 -6.22 -8.98 7.85
CA THR A 92 -5.62 -9.12 6.53
C THR A 92 -6.64 -9.56 5.49
N TYR A 93 -6.34 -9.32 4.21
CA TYR A 93 -7.23 -9.55 3.08
C TYR A 93 -6.46 -9.84 1.80
N TRP A 94 -7.16 -10.39 0.80
CA TRP A 94 -6.66 -10.43 -0.58
C TRP A 94 -7.18 -9.21 -1.32
N VAL A 95 -6.31 -8.54 -2.05
CA VAL A 95 -6.68 -7.36 -2.85
C VAL A 95 -5.92 -7.37 -4.17
N MET A 96 -6.61 -6.96 -5.23
CA MET A 96 -6.05 -6.89 -6.57
C MET A 96 -4.91 -5.88 -6.62
N GLN A 97 -3.94 -6.15 -7.49
CA GLN A 97 -2.80 -5.29 -7.83
C GLN A 97 -2.74 -5.13 -9.35
N ARG A 98 -2.20 -4.01 -9.83
CA ARG A 98 -2.21 -3.64 -11.26
C ARG A 98 -0.91 -2.95 -11.69
N GLU A 99 0.24 -3.32 -11.16
CA GLU A 99 1.48 -2.63 -11.52
C GLU A 99 1.95 -2.95 -12.96
N PRO A 100 2.22 -1.95 -13.82
CA PRO A 100 2.69 -2.22 -15.16
C PRO A 100 4.13 -2.79 -15.13
N GLY A 101 4.35 -3.89 -15.86
CA GLY A 101 5.70 -4.46 -16.03
C GLY A 101 6.15 -5.38 -14.88
N ASP A 102 5.23 -5.73 -13.98
CA ASP A 102 5.38 -6.70 -12.90
C ASP A 102 5.49 -8.17 -13.37
N GLY A 103 5.34 -8.42 -14.67
CA GLY A 103 5.34 -9.76 -15.28
C GLY A 103 4.13 -10.64 -14.92
N ALA A 104 3.12 -10.06 -14.25
CA ALA A 104 1.83 -10.69 -14.04
C ALA A 104 1.14 -10.92 -15.39
N SER A 105 0.32 -11.94 -15.42
CA SER A 105 -0.53 -12.18 -16.56
C SER A 105 -1.76 -11.28 -16.49
N GLY A 106 -2.51 -11.17 -17.58
CA GLY A 106 -3.78 -10.46 -17.53
C GLY A 106 -4.48 -10.42 -18.88
N ARG A 107 -5.68 -9.86 -18.86
CA ARG A 107 -6.52 -9.67 -20.05
C ARG A 107 -6.27 -8.37 -20.79
N ASP A 108 -5.36 -7.55 -20.29
CA ASP A 108 -4.86 -6.35 -20.95
C ASP A 108 -3.33 -6.27 -20.83
N SER A 109 -2.75 -5.19 -21.35
CA SER A 109 -1.30 -4.99 -21.37
C SER A 109 -0.69 -4.68 -20.01
N ARG A 110 -1.51 -4.41 -18.97
CA ARG A 110 -1.03 -4.02 -17.65
C ARG A 110 -0.78 -5.23 -16.75
N GLY A 111 -1.50 -6.33 -16.98
CA GLY A 111 -1.50 -7.47 -16.06
C GLY A 111 -2.34 -7.20 -14.82
N ALA A 112 -2.60 -8.24 -14.05
CA ALA A 112 -3.25 -8.17 -12.76
C ALA A 112 -2.91 -9.41 -11.92
N TYR A 113 -2.96 -9.27 -10.60
CA TYR A 113 -2.79 -10.36 -9.66
C TYR A 113 -3.46 -9.97 -8.34
N ILE A 114 -3.51 -10.89 -7.36
CA ILE A 114 -3.93 -10.56 -5.99
C ILE A 114 -2.76 -10.68 -5.04
N MET A 115 -2.71 -9.81 -4.03
CA MET A 115 -1.71 -9.84 -2.98
C MET A 115 -2.38 -9.95 -1.60
N HIS A 116 -1.76 -10.70 -0.70
CA HIS A 116 -2.13 -10.74 0.71
C HIS A 116 -1.66 -9.46 1.40
N MET A 117 -2.59 -8.62 1.81
CA MET A 117 -2.33 -7.31 2.39
C MET A 117 -2.84 -7.21 3.84
N PRO A 118 -2.26 -6.34 4.68
CA PRO A 118 -1.09 -5.48 4.40
C PRO A 118 0.19 -6.27 4.09
N TYR A 119 1.07 -5.68 3.26
CA TYR A 119 2.33 -6.29 2.84
C TYR A 119 3.19 -6.59 4.09
N SER A 120 3.64 -5.58 4.83
CA SER A 120 4.59 -5.76 5.94
C SER A 120 4.02 -6.58 7.11
N ASP A 121 4.72 -7.64 7.50
CA ASP A 121 4.32 -8.53 8.59
C ASP A 121 4.64 -7.94 9.97
N HIS A 122 3.69 -8.02 10.91
CA HIS A 122 3.82 -7.57 12.29
C HIS A 122 4.81 -8.39 13.13
N GLU A 123 5.11 -9.64 12.75
CA GLU A 123 6.11 -10.46 13.46
C GLU A 123 7.55 -10.09 13.05
N THR A 124 7.72 -9.15 12.11
CA THR A 124 9.06 -8.67 11.76
C THR A 124 9.71 -8.02 12.98
N PRO A 125 10.99 -8.34 13.27
CA PRO A 125 11.69 -7.72 14.38
C PRO A 125 11.60 -6.21 14.30
N VAL A 126 11.42 -5.55 15.45
CA VAL A 126 11.28 -4.10 15.58
C VAL A 126 12.37 -3.35 14.80
N THR A 127 13.55 -3.96 14.63
CA THR A 127 14.67 -3.42 13.86
C THR A 127 14.39 -3.13 12.38
N ASN A 128 13.30 -3.65 11.83
CA ASN A 128 12.93 -3.49 10.41
C ASN A 128 11.60 -2.73 10.21
N SER A 129 11.13 -2.00 11.24
CA SER A 129 9.82 -1.31 11.27
C SER A 129 8.64 -2.29 11.13
N PRO A 130 8.04 -2.76 12.25
CA PRO A 130 7.03 -3.80 12.22
C PRO A 130 5.81 -3.32 11.45
N GLY A 131 5.36 -4.15 10.49
CA GLY A 131 4.13 -3.89 9.76
C GLY A 131 2.87 -4.31 10.53
N TYR A 132 1.74 -4.29 9.84
CA TYR A 132 0.44 -4.69 10.39
C TYR A 132 -0.14 -5.96 9.78
N GLY A 133 0.47 -6.45 8.69
CA GLY A 133 0.15 -7.71 8.06
C GLY A 133 0.45 -8.90 8.98
N VAL A 134 -0.11 -10.05 8.64
CA VAL A 134 -0.01 -11.28 9.44
C VAL A 134 0.33 -12.42 8.52
N THR A 135 1.49 -13.04 8.70
CA THR A 135 1.76 -14.33 8.06
C THR A 135 0.93 -15.43 8.72
N CYS A 136 0.07 -16.07 7.93
CA CYS A 136 -0.82 -17.11 8.38
C CYS A 136 -0.07 -18.43 8.63
N ARG A 137 -0.44 -19.11 9.72
CA ARG A 137 0.15 -20.40 10.12
C ARG A 137 -0.82 -21.54 9.82
N TYR A 138 -0.29 -22.68 9.35
CA TYR A 138 -1.13 -23.83 9.00
C TYR A 138 -1.97 -24.30 10.19
N GLU A 139 -1.38 -24.33 11.38
CA GLU A 139 -2.02 -24.76 12.61
C GLU A 139 -3.20 -23.85 12.97
N ALA A 140 -3.07 -22.54 12.73
CA ALA A 140 -4.14 -21.56 12.96
C ALA A 140 -5.22 -21.61 11.88
N VAL A 141 -4.83 -21.83 10.61
CA VAL A 141 -5.78 -21.93 9.49
C VAL A 141 -6.56 -23.24 9.57
N ASN A 142 -5.88 -24.37 9.77
CA ASN A 142 -6.51 -25.69 9.93
C ASN A 142 -7.29 -25.78 11.24
N ASN A 143 -6.77 -25.17 12.32
CA ASN A 143 -7.40 -25.10 13.64
C ASN A 143 -7.83 -26.48 14.15
N ASP A 144 -6.90 -27.43 14.20
CA ASP A 144 -7.15 -28.84 14.55
C ASP A 144 -8.30 -29.49 13.74
N GLY A 145 -8.45 -29.09 12.47
CA GLY A 145 -9.51 -29.54 11.57
C GLY A 145 -10.85 -28.84 11.76
N GLN A 146 -10.99 -27.94 12.75
CA GLN A 146 -12.22 -27.18 12.99
C GLN A 146 -12.56 -26.24 11.84
N CYS A 147 -11.57 -25.70 11.15
CA CYS A 147 -11.82 -24.86 9.97
C CYS A 147 -12.61 -25.66 8.93
N ALA A 148 -12.13 -26.84 8.52
CA ALA A 148 -12.86 -27.70 7.59
C ALA A 148 -14.22 -28.17 8.15
N ALA A 149 -14.28 -28.58 9.42
CA ALA A 149 -15.51 -29.10 10.03
C ALA A 149 -16.62 -28.04 10.23
N SER A 150 -16.26 -26.76 10.37
CA SER A 150 -17.19 -25.65 10.60
C SER A 150 -17.76 -25.04 9.31
N GLY A 151 -17.52 -25.65 8.15
CA GLY A 151 -17.79 -24.98 6.88
C GLY A 151 -16.96 -23.71 6.71
N TYR A 152 -15.74 -23.72 7.28
CA TYR A 152 -14.71 -22.68 7.14
C TYR A 152 -14.96 -21.36 7.88
N THR A 153 -15.88 -21.32 8.84
CA THR A 153 -16.10 -20.13 9.67
C THR A 153 -15.06 -19.98 10.79
N ARG A 154 -14.19 -20.98 11.00
CA ARG A 154 -13.18 -21.03 12.07
C ARG A 154 -11.73 -21.14 11.57
N CYS A 155 -11.43 -20.51 10.44
CA CYS A 155 -10.08 -20.45 9.87
C CYS A 155 -9.45 -19.12 10.26
N TYR A 156 -8.28 -19.14 10.89
CA TYR A 156 -7.65 -17.92 11.44
C TYR A 156 -6.20 -17.78 10.98
N CYS A 157 -5.75 -16.54 10.77
CA CYS A 157 -4.31 -16.26 10.59
C CYS A 157 -3.63 -15.96 11.91
N LYS A 158 -4.34 -15.30 12.84
CA LYS A 158 -3.84 -14.99 14.18
C LYS A 158 -4.92 -15.26 15.22
N MET A 159 -4.55 -16.02 16.26
CA MET A 159 -5.43 -16.35 17.38
C MET A 159 -4.92 -15.67 18.66
N ASP A 160 -5.74 -15.67 19.70
CA ASP A 160 -5.35 -15.31 21.07
C ASP A 160 -4.75 -13.90 21.25
N VAL A 161 -5.32 -12.91 20.56
CA VAL A 161 -4.95 -11.51 20.75
C VAL A 161 -6.14 -10.62 21.11
N SER A 162 -5.87 -9.51 21.77
CA SER A 162 -6.91 -8.50 22.01
C SER A 162 -7.41 -7.95 20.67
N GLY A 163 -8.73 -7.87 20.50
CA GLY A 163 -9.34 -7.46 19.23
C GLY A 163 -9.63 -8.60 18.24
N GLY A 164 -9.18 -9.84 18.50
CA GLY A 164 -9.68 -11.00 17.76
C GLY A 164 -8.99 -12.35 18.08
N PRO A 165 -9.62 -13.47 17.70
CA PRO A 165 -9.08 -14.26 16.61
C PRO A 165 -9.38 -13.54 15.28
N PHE A 166 -8.36 -13.40 14.43
CA PHE A 166 -8.46 -12.73 13.14
C PHE A 166 -8.59 -13.75 12.01
N PRO A 167 -9.66 -13.68 11.19
CA PRO A 167 -9.96 -14.71 10.20
C PRO A 167 -8.91 -14.74 9.10
N ALA A 168 -8.62 -15.93 8.59
CA ALA A 168 -7.70 -16.10 7.49
C ALA A 168 -8.32 -15.65 6.16
N PRO A 169 -7.72 -14.71 5.42
CA PRO A 169 -8.30 -14.25 4.19
C PRO A 169 -8.25 -15.34 3.13
N ARG A 170 -9.41 -15.58 2.54
CA ARG A 170 -9.67 -16.65 1.58
C ARG A 170 -10.28 -16.06 0.33
N VAL A 171 -9.88 -16.62 -0.82
CA VAL A 171 -10.55 -16.43 -2.11
C VAL A 171 -11.06 -17.78 -2.63
N ASP A 172 -12.24 -17.76 -3.22
CA ASP A 172 -12.92 -18.93 -3.78
C ASP A 172 -13.00 -18.82 -5.29
N TYR A 173 -12.67 -19.90 -6.00
CA TYR A 173 -12.76 -20.01 -7.45
C TYR A 173 -13.70 -21.16 -7.82
N ASP A 174 -14.91 -20.83 -8.26
CA ASP A 174 -15.84 -21.84 -8.78
C ASP A 174 -15.46 -22.22 -10.21
N PHE A 175 -15.48 -23.49 -10.57
CA PHE A 175 -15.25 -23.91 -11.95
C PHE A 175 -16.05 -25.17 -12.28
N THR A 176 -16.30 -25.37 -13.57
CA THR A 176 -16.97 -26.57 -14.09
C THR A 176 -16.03 -27.31 -15.02
N VAL A 177 -15.88 -28.60 -14.81
CA VAL A 177 -15.11 -29.48 -15.70
C VAL A 177 -16.06 -30.01 -16.77
N LEU A 178 -15.78 -29.74 -18.05
CA LEU A 178 -16.66 -30.14 -19.15
C LEU A 178 -16.51 -31.61 -19.53
N THR A 179 -15.34 -32.19 -19.28
CA THR A 179 -15.04 -33.55 -19.70
C THR A 179 -14.44 -34.37 -18.56
N ALA A 180 -14.86 -35.62 -18.40
CA ALA A 180 -14.32 -36.48 -17.35
C ALA A 180 -12.81 -36.72 -17.53
N GLY A 181 -12.08 -36.79 -16.42
CA GLY A 181 -10.63 -37.01 -16.44
C GLY A 181 -9.95 -36.90 -15.08
N ASN A 182 -8.63 -37.11 -15.12
CA ASN A 182 -7.73 -36.93 -13.98
C ASN A 182 -7.10 -35.55 -14.08
N TYR A 183 -7.36 -34.69 -13.10
CA TYR A 183 -6.98 -33.28 -13.14
C TYR A 183 -5.94 -32.90 -12.09
N TYR A 184 -5.08 -31.96 -12.49
CA TYR A 184 -4.04 -31.32 -11.70
C TYR A 184 -4.28 -29.82 -11.69
N ILE A 185 -4.04 -29.20 -10.54
CA ILE A 185 -4.16 -27.76 -10.35
C ILE A 185 -2.76 -27.18 -10.18
N TRP A 186 -2.47 -26.15 -10.96
CA TRP A 186 -1.24 -25.36 -10.90
C TRP A 186 -1.59 -23.92 -10.54
N VAL A 187 -0.72 -23.29 -9.77
CA VAL A 187 -0.82 -21.88 -9.41
C VAL A 187 0.49 -21.17 -9.72
N ARG A 188 0.41 -19.93 -10.18
CA ARG A 188 1.55 -19.03 -10.37
C ARG A 188 1.54 -18.01 -9.25
N GLY A 189 2.60 -18.00 -8.45
CA GLY A 189 2.71 -17.11 -7.30
C GLY A 189 4.15 -16.75 -6.97
N GLN A 190 4.29 -15.85 -6.01
CA GLN A 190 5.58 -15.46 -5.44
C GLN A 190 5.40 -14.94 -4.02
N ALA A 191 6.48 -15.03 -3.26
CA ALA A 191 6.55 -14.70 -1.85
C ALA A 191 7.26 -13.36 -1.61
N PRO A 192 7.13 -12.75 -0.43
CA PRO A 192 7.81 -11.50 -0.08
C PRO A 192 9.33 -11.60 -0.04
N TYR A 193 10.01 -10.51 -0.37
CA TYR A 193 11.48 -10.45 -0.44
C TYR A 193 12.13 -10.35 0.95
N ASN A 194 11.55 -9.55 1.86
CA ASN A 194 12.28 -9.01 3.02
C ASN A 194 12.00 -9.71 4.36
N TRP A 195 11.13 -10.72 4.43
CA TRP A 195 10.73 -11.30 5.74
C TRP A 195 11.28 -12.70 5.92
N ARG A 196 12.43 -12.75 6.59
CA ARG A 196 13.06 -14.03 6.93
C ARG A 196 12.53 -14.53 8.26
N LEU A 197 11.29 -15.03 8.29
CA LEU A 197 10.78 -15.86 9.40
C LEU A 197 11.27 -17.31 9.27
N CYS A 198 12.53 -17.47 8.87
CA CYS A 198 13.19 -18.77 8.74
C CYS A 198 14.25 -18.87 9.85
N SER A 199 14.14 -19.86 10.73
CA SER A 199 15.24 -20.30 11.60
C SER A 199 15.52 -21.78 11.34
N ASP A 200 16.81 -22.14 11.31
CA ASP A 200 17.35 -23.41 10.78
C ASP A 200 17.04 -24.67 11.62
N ALA A 201 15.97 -24.67 12.40
CA ALA A 201 15.53 -25.81 13.19
C ALA A 201 14.10 -26.20 12.79
N ASN A 202 13.98 -26.88 11.65
CA ASN A 202 12.81 -27.68 11.22
C ASN A 202 11.54 -26.98 10.70
N ALA A 203 11.54 -25.70 10.32
CA ALA A 203 10.35 -25.08 9.70
C ALA A 203 10.63 -24.55 8.28
N SER A 204 9.86 -25.05 7.30
CA SER A 204 9.65 -24.40 6.00
C SER A 204 9.39 -22.90 6.18
N CYS A 205 10.00 -22.04 5.37
CA CYS A 205 9.80 -20.59 5.45
C CYS A 205 8.29 -20.25 5.34
N ILE A 206 7.69 -19.85 6.47
CA ILE A 206 6.24 -19.75 6.65
C ILE A 206 5.58 -18.65 5.82
N ASP A 207 6.39 -17.71 5.34
CA ASP A 207 6.02 -16.61 4.46
C ASP A 207 5.99 -17.01 2.98
N ARG A 208 6.53 -18.19 2.63
CA ARG A 208 6.66 -18.66 1.24
C ARG A 208 5.65 -19.73 0.85
N ARG A 209 4.46 -19.70 1.44
CA ARG A 209 3.43 -20.72 1.25
C ARG A 209 2.05 -20.12 1.08
N ILE A 210 1.13 -20.96 0.60
CA ILE A 210 -0.33 -20.77 0.64
C ILE A 210 -0.99 -22.00 1.22
N PHE A 211 -2.24 -21.85 1.63
CA PHE A 211 -3.08 -22.97 2.03
C PHE A 211 -4.24 -23.11 1.08
N TRP A 212 -4.62 -24.33 0.76
CA TRP A 212 -5.63 -24.55 -0.27
C TRP A 212 -6.43 -25.83 -0.02
N ASN A 213 -7.62 -25.89 -0.60
CA ASN A 213 -8.40 -27.11 -0.66
C ASN A 213 -9.32 -27.08 -1.89
N VAL A 214 -9.90 -28.24 -2.24
CA VAL A 214 -10.96 -28.31 -3.24
C VAL A 214 -12.21 -28.90 -2.58
N ASP A 215 -13.34 -28.23 -2.80
CA ASP A 215 -14.63 -28.61 -2.20
C ASP A 215 -14.50 -28.72 -0.67
N ASN A 216 -14.93 -29.83 -0.07
CA ASN A 216 -14.88 -30.03 1.37
C ASN A 216 -13.69 -30.90 1.81
N SER A 217 -12.62 -30.95 1.01
CA SER A 217 -11.41 -31.72 1.35
C SER A 217 -10.64 -31.10 2.52
N ALA A 218 -9.73 -31.88 3.11
CA ALA A 218 -8.74 -31.37 4.04
C ALA A 218 -7.91 -30.24 3.43
N ILE A 219 -7.47 -29.31 4.27
CA ILE A 219 -6.62 -28.18 3.87
C ILE A 219 -5.19 -28.68 3.69
N SER A 220 -4.59 -28.30 2.57
CA SER A 220 -3.22 -28.64 2.19
C SER A 220 -2.34 -27.40 2.14
N ILE A 221 -1.02 -27.61 2.13
CA ILE A 221 -0.01 -26.55 2.07
C ILE A 221 0.72 -26.68 0.73
N GLU A 222 0.94 -25.57 0.04
CA GLU A 222 1.93 -25.47 -1.03
C GLU A 222 2.97 -24.42 -0.63
N ALA A 223 4.26 -24.75 -0.68
CA ALA A 223 5.34 -23.98 -0.06
C ALA A 223 6.47 -23.60 -1.04
N ASP A 224 7.52 -22.98 -0.52
CA ASP A 224 8.76 -22.57 -1.18
C ASP A 224 8.62 -21.78 -2.49
N PHE A 225 7.61 -20.91 -2.59
CA PHE A 225 7.52 -19.96 -3.70
C PHE A 225 8.75 -19.03 -3.72
N THR A 226 9.22 -18.64 -4.91
CA THR A 226 10.31 -17.69 -5.12
C THR A 226 9.99 -16.34 -4.47
N ARG A 227 11.00 -15.68 -3.92
CA ARG A 227 10.87 -14.35 -3.34
C ARG A 227 10.87 -13.28 -4.44
N GLY A 228 9.93 -12.36 -4.40
CA GLY A 228 9.88 -11.26 -5.35
C GLY A 228 8.83 -10.19 -5.12
N THR A 229 7.91 -10.33 -4.16
CA THR A 229 7.07 -9.19 -3.79
C THR A 229 7.81 -8.24 -2.88
N GLY A 230 7.73 -6.96 -3.21
CA GLY A 230 8.27 -5.81 -2.49
C GLY A 230 7.15 -4.95 -1.93
N TYR A 231 7.52 -3.80 -1.37
CA TYR A 231 6.54 -2.80 -0.93
C TYR A 231 5.72 -2.32 -2.14
N ASN A 232 6.36 -2.08 -3.27
CA ASN A 232 5.78 -1.77 -4.56
C ASN A 232 5.42 -3.04 -5.35
N GLY A 233 4.56 -3.88 -4.78
CA GLY A 233 3.98 -5.01 -5.50
C GLY A 233 4.97 -6.11 -5.96
N ALA A 234 4.79 -6.62 -7.18
CA ALA A 234 5.35 -7.89 -7.65
C ALA A 234 6.55 -7.72 -8.59
N SER A 235 7.53 -8.64 -8.50
CA SER A 235 8.68 -8.66 -9.42
C SER A 235 8.44 -9.58 -10.62
N SER A 236 8.75 -9.07 -11.82
CA SER A 236 8.58 -9.80 -13.08
C SER A 236 9.42 -11.06 -13.22
N GLY A 237 10.59 -11.10 -12.58
CA GLY A 237 11.50 -12.25 -12.63
C GLY A 237 11.22 -13.36 -11.62
N SER A 238 10.27 -13.15 -10.71
CA SER A 238 10.12 -14.02 -9.52
C SER A 238 8.87 -14.91 -9.54
N TRP A 239 8.02 -14.79 -10.55
CA TRP A 239 6.84 -15.64 -10.66
C TRP A 239 7.20 -17.11 -10.83
N GLN A 240 6.65 -17.96 -9.96
CA GLN A 240 6.90 -19.39 -9.98
C GLN A 240 5.59 -20.17 -10.10
N TRP A 241 5.59 -21.18 -10.96
CA TRP A 241 4.52 -22.16 -11.01
C TRP A 241 4.73 -23.27 -9.97
N ARG A 242 3.64 -23.66 -9.31
CA ARG A 242 3.60 -24.77 -8.36
C ARG A 242 2.36 -25.62 -8.61
N ARG A 243 2.52 -26.94 -8.54
CA ARG A 243 1.41 -27.90 -8.64
C ARG A 243 0.88 -28.17 -7.25
N LEU A 244 -0.42 -27.94 -7.05
CA LEU A 244 -1.06 -28.09 -5.74
C LEU A 244 -1.22 -29.57 -5.35
N ASN A 245 -1.62 -30.42 -6.29
CA ASN A 245 -1.90 -31.83 -6.02
C ASN A 245 -0.95 -32.77 -6.77
N ASP A 246 -0.31 -33.69 -6.05
CA ASP A 246 0.49 -34.76 -6.64
C ASP A 246 -0.36 -35.94 -7.12
N THR A 247 -1.45 -36.22 -6.41
CA THR A 247 -2.45 -37.21 -6.81
C THR A 247 -3.55 -36.50 -7.61
N PRO A 248 -3.89 -36.96 -8.83
CA PRO A 248 -4.91 -36.31 -9.63
C PRO A 248 -6.29 -36.39 -8.97
N PHE A 249 -7.10 -35.36 -9.18
CA PHE A 249 -8.52 -35.41 -8.89
C PHE A 249 -9.26 -36.10 -10.03
N SER A 250 -10.00 -37.17 -9.72
CA SER A 250 -10.85 -37.85 -10.69
C SER A 250 -12.23 -37.20 -10.70
N TRP A 251 -12.51 -36.44 -11.75
CA TRP A 251 -13.75 -35.66 -11.88
C TRP A 251 -14.59 -36.11 -13.07
N ALA A 252 -15.91 -36.01 -12.90
CA ALA A 252 -16.89 -36.35 -13.92
C ALA A 252 -17.11 -35.17 -14.88
N ALA A 253 -17.61 -35.47 -16.09
CA ALA A 253 -18.05 -34.42 -17.00
C ALA A 253 -19.24 -33.66 -16.39
N GLY A 254 -19.18 -32.33 -16.46
CA GLY A 254 -20.18 -31.41 -15.93
C GLY A 254 -20.13 -31.18 -14.42
N SER A 255 -19.17 -31.75 -13.68
CA SER A 255 -19.08 -31.51 -12.24
C SER A 255 -18.58 -30.10 -11.93
N GLN A 256 -19.19 -29.51 -10.90
CA GLN A 256 -18.80 -28.21 -10.36
C GLN A 256 -17.92 -28.40 -9.14
N HIS A 257 -16.90 -27.55 -9.03
CA HIS A 257 -15.94 -27.57 -7.94
C HIS A 257 -15.61 -26.16 -7.49
N THR A 258 -15.19 -26.02 -6.24
CA THR A 258 -14.64 -24.77 -5.71
C THR A 258 -13.22 -25.01 -5.22
N LEU A 259 -12.25 -24.35 -5.84
CA LEU A 259 -10.90 -24.23 -5.30
C LEU A 259 -10.89 -23.06 -4.31
N ARG A 260 -10.45 -23.31 -3.08
CA ARG A 260 -10.28 -22.27 -2.06
C ARG A 260 -8.82 -22.08 -1.76
N ILE A 261 -8.39 -20.83 -1.70
CA ILE A 261 -7.01 -20.47 -1.37
C ILE A 261 -7.04 -19.47 -0.21
N TRP A 262 -6.43 -19.84 0.90
CA TRP A 262 -6.14 -18.95 2.01
C TRP A 262 -4.74 -18.40 1.85
N ALA A 263 -4.56 -17.15 2.31
CA ALA A 263 -3.25 -16.56 2.33
C ALA A 263 -2.30 -17.29 3.28
N GLY A 264 -1.02 -17.33 2.92
CA GLY A 264 0.06 -17.74 3.82
C GLY A 264 0.85 -16.52 4.26
N GLY A 265 2.03 -16.30 3.65
CA GLY A 265 2.83 -15.11 3.94
C GLY A 265 2.07 -13.82 3.71
N ALA A 266 2.21 -12.84 4.62
CA ALA A 266 1.89 -11.46 4.28
C ALA A 266 2.61 -11.09 2.97
N GLY A 267 2.10 -10.18 2.17
CA GLY A 267 2.67 -9.79 0.87
C GLY A 267 2.75 -10.91 -0.19
N PHE A 268 2.27 -12.12 0.05
CA PHE A 268 2.26 -13.18 -0.94
C PHE A 268 1.38 -12.78 -2.13
N ALA A 269 1.87 -12.97 -3.35
CA ALA A 269 1.13 -12.67 -4.58
C ALA A 269 0.74 -13.93 -5.36
N LEU A 270 -0.48 -13.94 -5.89
CA LEU A 270 -1.03 -14.99 -6.73
C LEU A 270 -1.52 -14.37 -8.04
N ASP A 271 -1.05 -14.88 -9.17
CA ASP A 271 -1.32 -14.36 -10.52
C ASP A 271 -2.33 -15.22 -11.27
N ARG A 272 -2.07 -16.52 -11.40
CA ARG A 272 -2.85 -17.39 -12.29
C ARG A 272 -3.02 -18.79 -11.75
N ILE A 273 -4.13 -19.42 -12.13
CA ILE A 273 -4.47 -20.79 -11.82
C ILE A 273 -4.74 -21.55 -13.13
N VAL A 274 -4.18 -22.76 -13.24
CA VAL A 274 -4.38 -23.65 -14.38
C VAL A 274 -4.87 -25.00 -13.88
N ILE A 275 -5.97 -25.48 -14.46
CA ILE A 275 -6.54 -26.80 -14.16
C ILE A 275 -6.37 -27.65 -15.41
N THR A 276 -5.68 -28.78 -15.32
CA THR A 276 -5.28 -29.54 -16.51
C THR A 276 -5.29 -31.04 -16.31
N THR A 277 -5.53 -31.79 -17.38
CA THR A 277 -5.31 -33.24 -17.40
C THR A 277 -3.86 -33.63 -17.61
N ASN A 278 -2.96 -32.67 -17.83
CA ASN A 278 -1.54 -32.94 -18.02
C ASN A 278 -0.83 -33.18 -16.67
N PRO A 279 -0.29 -34.39 -16.43
CA PRO A 279 0.48 -34.67 -15.22
C PRO A 279 1.87 -34.04 -15.22
N ASN A 280 2.42 -33.70 -16.40
CA ASN A 280 3.81 -33.36 -16.61
C ASN A 280 3.98 -31.88 -16.99
N GLY A 281 4.54 -31.11 -16.06
CA GLY A 281 5.24 -29.87 -16.36
C GLY A 281 6.72 -30.17 -16.56
N THR A 282 7.29 -29.92 -17.74
CA THR A 282 8.66 -30.34 -18.08
C THR A 282 9.75 -29.58 -17.34
N ASP A 283 9.41 -28.51 -16.61
CA ASP A 283 10.31 -27.58 -15.93
C ASP A 283 9.75 -27.05 -14.59
N GLY A 284 8.72 -27.71 -14.03
CA GLY A 284 8.00 -27.18 -12.87
C GLY A 284 6.97 -26.09 -13.21
N SER A 285 6.58 -25.95 -14.48
CA SER A 285 5.45 -25.13 -14.93
C SER A 285 4.43 -25.97 -15.72
N PRO A 286 3.15 -25.58 -15.80
CA PRO A 286 2.28 -26.12 -16.86
C PRO A 286 2.93 -25.79 -18.22
N PRO A 287 2.78 -26.61 -19.28
CA PRO A 287 3.55 -26.49 -20.53
C PRO A 287 3.71 -25.05 -21.05
N SER A 288 4.87 -24.72 -21.60
CA SER A 288 5.31 -23.34 -21.94
C SER A 288 4.41 -22.54 -22.90
N ASP A 289 3.45 -23.17 -23.59
CA ASP A 289 2.50 -22.53 -24.52
C ASP A 289 1.19 -22.03 -23.88
N VAL A 290 1.12 -22.03 -22.55
CA VAL A 290 -0.08 -21.76 -21.72
C VAL A 290 -0.27 -20.25 -21.44
N THR A 291 0.44 -19.38 -22.19
CA THR A 291 0.35 -17.90 -22.11
C THR A 291 -0.79 -17.28 -22.93
N ARG A 292 -1.71 -18.08 -23.49
CA ARG A 292 -2.74 -17.57 -24.42
C ARG A 292 -3.84 -16.80 -23.70
N THR A 293 -3.70 -15.48 -23.71
CA THR A 293 -4.69 -14.44 -23.38
C THR A 293 -5.99 -14.48 -24.19
N GLY A 294 -6.17 -15.47 -25.08
CA GLY A 294 -7.28 -15.55 -26.02
C GLY A 294 -8.51 -16.35 -25.54
N ILE A 295 -8.44 -17.06 -24.41
CA ILE A 295 -9.60 -17.75 -23.85
C ILE A 295 -10.19 -16.87 -22.76
N TRP A 296 -11.27 -16.22 -23.14
CA TRP A 296 -11.92 -15.24 -22.30
C TRP A 296 -12.81 -15.93 -21.28
N SER A 297 -13.66 -16.85 -21.73
CA SER A 297 -14.70 -17.46 -20.92
C SER A 297 -14.23 -18.70 -20.16
N ASN A 298 -14.07 -18.56 -18.84
CA ASN A 298 -13.70 -19.64 -17.93
C ASN A 298 -14.85 -19.99 -16.95
N GLY A 299 -16.08 -19.55 -17.26
CA GLY A 299 -17.28 -19.86 -16.49
C GLY A 299 -17.18 -19.41 -15.03
N ARG A 300 -16.60 -18.22 -14.79
CA ARG A 300 -16.65 -17.61 -13.45
C ARG A 300 -18.10 -17.43 -13.00
N THR A 301 -18.26 -17.19 -11.71
CA THR A 301 -19.55 -16.99 -11.04
C THR A 301 -19.48 -15.80 -10.08
N ASP A 302 -20.66 -15.39 -9.59
CA ASP A 302 -20.78 -14.53 -8.42
C ASP A 302 -20.06 -13.18 -8.58
N TRP A 303 -19.15 -12.80 -7.67
CA TRP A 303 -18.52 -11.48 -7.67
C TRP A 303 -17.71 -11.20 -8.93
N ALA A 304 -17.02 -12.22 -9.46
CA ALA A 304 -16.30 -12.08 -10.73
C ALA A 304 -17.22 -11.78 -11.91
N CYS A 305 -18.53 -12.05 -11.80
CA CYS A 305 -19.55 -11.74 -12.80
C CYS A 305 -20.44 -10.56 -12.42
N SER A 306 -20.20 -9.94 -11.27
CA SER A 306 -21.01 -8.83 -10.78
C SER A 306 -20.57 -7.52 -11.46
N PRO A 307 -21.47 -6.81 -12.15
CA PRO A 307 -21.16 -5.50 -12.72
C PRO A 307 -20.88 -4.43 -11.66
N CYS A 308 -21.22 -4.72 -10.39
CA CYS A 308 -21.00 -3.84 -9.26
C CYS A 308 -19.87 -4.31 -8.34
N ASP A 309 -19.07 -5.30 -8.76
CA ASP A 309 -17.82 -5.58 -8.07
C ASP A 309 -16.83 -4.45 -8.35
N ALA A 310 -16.18 -3.98 -7.29
CA ALA A 310 -15.28 -2.84 -7.34
C ALA A 310 -14.11 -3.03 -8.29
N ARG A 311 -13.61 -4.27 -8.46
CA ARG A 311 -12.46 -4.59 -9.32
C ARG A 311 -12.69 -4.17 -10.78
N PHE A 312 -13.94 -4.12 -11.25
CA PHE A 312 -14.29 -3.75 -12.63
C PHE A 312 -14.67 -2.26 -12.79
N GLY A 313 -14.70 -1.47 -11.72
CA GLY A 313 -14.97 -0.02 -11.79
C GLY A 313 -16.30 0.34 -12.47
N GLY A 314 -17.36 -0.45 -12.26
CA GLY A 314 -18.69 -0.18 -12.84
C GLY A 314 -19.31 1.16 -12.42
N TYR A 315 -20.17 1.73 -13.27
CA TYR A 315 -20.81 3.05 -13.07
C TYR A 315 -22.26 3.07 -13.61
N PRO A 316 -23.19 3.89 -13.06
CA PRO A 316 -24.52 4.10 -13.63
C PRO A 316 -24.50 4.57 -15.08
N GLY A 317 -25.07 3.78 -15.99
CA GLY A 317 -25.06 4.08 -17.43
C GLY A 317 -23.83 3.55 -18.17
N GLY A 318 -22.96 2.79 -17.52
CA GLY A 318 -21.73 2.25 -18.10
C GLY A 318 -20.62 3.29 -18.17
N CYS A 319 -19.58 3.08 -18.97
CA CYS A 319 -18.47 4.02 -19.02
C CYS A 319 -18.89 5.40 -19.60
N GLY A 320 -18.77 6.47 -18.80
CA GLY A 320 -19.05 7.85 -19.21
C GLY A 320 -17.91 8.55 -19.96
N GLN A 321 -16.94 7.80 -20.51
CA GLN A 321 -15.76 8.29 -21.24
C GLN A 321 -15.63 7.57 -22.59
N SER A 322 -14.84 8.09 -23.54
CA SER A 322 -14.85 7.63 -24.95
C SER A 322 -14.17 6.26 -25.22
N THR A 323 -13.75 5.50 -24.21
CA THR A 323 -12.99 4.24 -24.35
C THR A 323 -13.66 3.09 -23.58
N CYS A 324 -14.90 2.74 -23.93
CA CYS A 324 -15.75 1.78 -23.21
C CYS A 324 -15.49 0.30 -23.51
N ALA A 325 -14.26 -0.19 -23.39
CA ALA A 325 -13.99 -1.63 -23.33
C ALA A 325 -13.94 -2.18 -21.88
N TYR A 326 -13.97 -1.30 -20.87
CA TYR A 326 -13.49 -1.63 -19.52
C TYR A 326 -14.54 -1.66 -18.40
N SER A 327 -15.64 -0.90 -18.45
CA SER A 327 -16.52 -0.73 -17.27
C SER A 327 -17.98 -1.13 -17.51
N PRO A 328 -18.55 -2.01 -16.67
CA PRO A 328 -19.96 -2.39 -16.72
C PRO A 328 -20.90 -1.31 -16.18
N ASN A 329 -22.19 -1.46 -16.51
CA ASN A 329 -23.26 -0.66 -15.94
C ASN A 329 -23.63 -1.18 -14.54
N CYS A 330 -23.23 -0.44 -13.50
CA CYS A 330 -23.58 -0.74 -12.11
C CYS A 330 -24.74 0.17 -11.65
N ASN A 331 -25.95 -0.39 -11.52
CA ASN A 331 -27.14 0.33 -11.04
C ASN A 331 -27.65 -0.18 -9.69
N SER A 332 -26.90 -1.04 -9.00
CA SER A 332 -27.34 -1.69 -7.77
C SER A 332 -26.43 -1.39 -6.59
N GLY A 333 -27.02 -1.23 -5.41
CA GLY A 333 -26.32 -1.01 -4.14
C GLY A 333 -26.22 0.47 -3.74
N PRO A 334 -25.71 0.74 -2.53
CA PRO A 334 -25.65 2.09 -1.95
C PRO A 334 -24.61 3.00 -2.62
N ASN A 335 -23.58 2.43 -3.25
CA ASN A 335 -22.59 3.18 -4.02
C ASN A 335 -22.45 2.55 -5.42
N PRO A 336 -23.17 3.07 -6.43
CA PRO A 336 -23.15 2.51 -7.76
C PRO A 336 -21.93 2.97 -8.58
N ASP A 337 -21.23 4.04 -8.18
CA ASP A 337 -19.97 4.47 -8.80
C ASP A 337 -18.79 3.75 -8.14
N ARG A 338 -18.46 2.57 -8.67
CA ARG A 338 -17.38 1.72 -8.14
C ARG A 338 -15.99 2.24 -8.42
N ARG A 339 -15.85 3.29 -9.22
CA ARG A 339 -14.57 3.97 -9.47
C ARG A 339 -14.09 4.78 -8.27
N ARG A 340 -14.96 4.98 -7.27
CA ARG A 340 -14.66 5.68 -6.00
C ARG A 340 -14.44 4.71 -4.85
N ASP A 341 -14.27 3.43 -5.14
CA ASP A 341 -13.99 2.41 -4.14
C ASP A 341 -12.55 2.53 -3.63
N ASP A 342 -12.30 2.13 -2.37
CA ASP A 342 -11.01 2.27 -1.69
C ASP A 342 -9.87 1.60 -2.47
N ILE A 343 -10.16 0.58 -3.29
CA ILE A 343 -9.13 -0.10 -4.10
C ILE A 343 -8.47 0.82 -5.14
N TYR A 344 -9.11 1.94 -5.51
CA TYR A 344 -8.56 2.95 -6.42
C TYR A 344 -7.95 4.15 -5.69
N ASP A 345 -7.98 4.12 -4.37
CA ASP A 345 -7.31 5.09 -3.53
C ASP A 345 -5.86 4.64 -3.27
N ASP A 346 -5.01 4.80 -4.28
CA ASP A 346 -3.61 4.38 -4.27
C ASP A 346 -2.68 5.39 -3.53
N GLU A 347 -1.48 4.94 -3.16
CA GLU A 347 -0.41 5.71 -2.52
C GLU A 347 -0.80 6.35 -1.17
N GLN A 348 -1.36 5.57 -0.24
CA GLN A 348 -1.73 6.04 1.10
C GLN A 348 -0.71 5.62 2.16
N PRO A 349 -0.42 6.45 3.17
CA PRO A 349 -1.01 7.79 3.43
C PRO A 349 -0.39 8.97 2.65
N ILE A 350 0.69 8.77 1.89
CA ILE A 350 1.45 9.88 1.30
C ILE A 350 0.61 10.85 0.48
N ARG A 351 -0.32 10.35 -0.33
CA ARG A 351 -1.09 11.17 -1.25
C ARG A 351 -2.05 12.11 -0.54
N ALA A 352 -2.72 11.62 0.50
CA ALA A 352 -3.57 12.46 1.34
C ALA A 352 -2.77 13.49 2.14
N ALA A 353 -1.57 13.13 2.61
CA ALA A 353 -0.65 14.07 3.25
C ALA A 353 -0.21 15.19 2.30
N ILE A 354 0.10 14.86 1.04
CA ILE A 354 0.42 15.84 -0.01
C ILE A 354 -0.76 16.79 -0.26
N GLU A 355 -1.98 16.28 -0.43
CA GLU A 355 -3.14 17.15 -0.69
C GLU A 355 -3.47 18.06 0.50
N ALA A 356 -3.34 17.56 1.72
CA ALA A 356 -3.53 18.38 2.92
C ALA A 356 -2.45 19.48 3.05
N ALA A 357 -1.19 19.16 2.73
CA ALA A 357 -0.10 20.14 2.68
C ALA A 357 -0.32 21.20 1.57
N LYS A 358 -0.79 20.80 0.38
CA LYS A 358 -1.16 21.72 -0.71
C LYS A 358 -2.29 22.65 -0.31
N ARG A 359 -3.32 22.12 0.38
CA ARG A 359 -4.40 22.94 0.93
C ARG A 359 -3.85 23.96 1.92
N PHE A 360 -2.97 23.54 2.84
CA PHE A 360 -2.31 24.45 3.78
C PHE A 360 -1.53 25.56 3.07
N VAL A 361 -0.74 25.23 2.04
CA VAL A 361 -0.02 26.22 1.21
C VAL A 361 -1.01 27.23 0.59
N GLY A 362 -2.18 26.78 0.15
CA GLY A 362 -3.23 27.63 -0.40
C GLY A 362 -3.90 28.57 0.61
N MET A 363 -3.76 28.33 1.93
CA MET A 363 -4.27 29.22 2.98
C MET A 363 -3.33 30.39 3.28
N LEU A 364 -2.07 30.34 2.83
CA LEU A 364 -1.08 31.39 3.10
C LEU A 364 -1.29 32.61 2.20
N ASP A 365 -1.05 33.80 2.74
CA ASP A 365 -1.02 35.02 1.94
C ASP A 365 0.39 35.26 1.41
N TYR A 366 0.63 34.86 0.17
CA TYR A 366 1.92 34.98 -0.52
C TYR A 366 2.46 36.42 -0.61
N ARG A 367 1.65 37.45 -0.35
CA ARG A 367 2.09 38.85 -0.28
C ARG A 367 2.83 39.18 1.02
N TYR A 368 2.70 38.31 2.02
CA TYR A 368 3.13 38.54 3.40
C TYR A 368 3.97 37.38 3.96
N ASP A 369 3.67 36.18 3.49
CA ASP A 369 4.25 34.92 3.94
C ASP A 369 5.14 34.32 2.85
N GLN A 370 6.16 33.58 3.27
CA GLN A 370 7.02 32.78 2.39
C GLN A 370 6.88 31.31 2.75
N ILE A 371 6.98 30.46 1.73
CA ILE A 371 6.95 29.02 1.93
C ILE A 371 8.03 28.31 1.11
N GLY A 372 8.65 27.32 1.74
CA GLY A 372 9.63 26.41 1.16
C GLY A 372 9.21 24.95 1.41
N TYR A 373 9.91 24.03 0.76
CA TYR A 373 9.61 22.60 0.80
C TYR A 373 10.89 21.77 0.84
N VAL A 374 10.95 20.88 1.83
CA VAL A 374 12.01 19.89 2.04
C VAL A 374 11.34 18.52 2.08
N SER A 375 11.85 17.58 1.29
CA SER A 375 11.47 16.18 1.40
C SER A 375 12.61 15.36 2.00
N TYR A 376 12.26 14.31 2.75
CA TYR A 376 13.25 13.39 3.29
C TYR A 376 12.77 11.94 3.22
N ALA A 377 13.74 11.05 2.98
CA ALA A 377 13.66 9.61 3.12
C ALA A 377 15.01 9.12 3.64
N SER A 378 15.70 8.21 2.93
CA SER A 378 17.12 7.93 3.21
C SER A 378 17.98 9.16 2.96
N ASP A 379 17.70 9.86 1.86
CA ASP A 379 18.29 11.14 1.50
C ASP A 379 17.39 12.31 1.91
N VAL A 380 17.93 13.53 1.90
CA VAL A 380 17.19 14.75 2.20
C VAL A 380 17.44 15.77 1.12
N THR A 381 16.37 16.34 0.58
CA THR A 381 16.42 17.27 -0.54
C THR A 381 15.66 18.55 -0.20
N VAL A 382 16.29 19.71 -0.45
CA VAL A 382 15.58 21.00 -0.51
C VAL A 382 14.96 21.10 -1.90
N ASN A 383 13.69 20.70 -2.01
CA ASN A 383 12.95 20.72 -3.28
C ASN A 383 12.59 22.14 -3.71
N SER A 384 12.33 23.03 -2.74
CA SER A 384 12.05 24.43 -2.99
C SER A 384 12.54 25.28 -1.81
N GLU A 385 13.45 26.21 -2.08
CA GLU A 385 13.79 27.30 -1.15
C GLU A 385 12.57 28.18 -0.85
N LEU A 386 12.65 29.00 0.21
CA LEU A 386 11.61 29.99 0.50
C LEU A 386 11.34 30.88 -0.73
N GLN A 387 10.09 30.88 -1.17
CA GLN A 387 9.65 31.63 -2.35
C GLN A 387 9.12 33.01 -1.98
N CYS A 388 8.92 33.84 -3.01
CA CYS A 388 8.25 35.12 -2.92
C CYS A 388 9.09 36.29 -2.37
N LEU A 389 8.94 36.67 -1.11
CA LEU A 389 9.24 38.05 -0.69
C LEU A 389 10.71 38.43 -0.75
N ARG A 390 11.59 37.67 -0.09
CA ARG A 390 13.04 37.90 -0.07
C ARG A 390 13.71 37.45 -1.37
N ARG A 391 13.17 36.42 -2.03
CA ARG A 391 13.74 35.87 -3.28
C ARG A 391 13.39 36.67 -4.52
N LEU A 392 12.12 37.06 -4.68
CA LEU A 392 11.57 37.67 -5.89
C LEU A 392 11.10 39.11 -5.68
N GLY A 393 10.80 39.51 -4.44
CA GLY A 393 10.12 40.76 -4.11
C GLY A 393 8.60 40.63 -4.21
N ALA A 394 7.88 41.40 -3.38
CA ALA A 394 6.43 41.32 -3.27
C ALA A 394 5.68 41.54 -4.60
N GLN A 395 6.22 42.36 -5.50
CA GLN A 395 5.60 42.64 -6.81
C GLN A 395 5.68 41.46 -7.79
N ASN A 396 6.68 40.58 -7.64
CA ASN A 396 6.93 39.45 -8.54
C ASN A 396 6.40 38.12 -7.97
N CYS A 397 5.93 38.12 -6.71
CA CYS A 397 5.28 36.95 -6.14
C CYS A 397 3.83 36.87 -6.64
N THR A 398 3.56 35.86 -7.44
CA THR A 398 2.22 35.55 -7.94
C THR A 398 1.81 34.15 -7.49
N PRO A 399 0.51 33.81 -7.49
CA PRO A 399 0.07 32.43 -7.21
C PRO A 399 0.79 31.40 -8.09
N SER A 400 1.07 31.74 -9.34
CA SER A 400 1.78 30.86 -10.28
C SER A 400 3.20 30.51 -9.83
N VAL A 401 3.88 31.37 -9.06
CA VAL A 401 5.19 31.04 -8.49
C VAL A 401 5.05 29.91 -7.50
N ILE A 402 4.09 29.99 -6.56
CA ILE A 402 3.86 28.96 -5.56
C ILE A 402 3.40 27.65 -6.23
N THR A 403 2.49 27.73 -7.21
CA THR A 403 2.02 26.57 -7.95
C THR A 403 3.13 25.87 -8.73
N SER A 404 4.01 26.62 -9.42
CA SER A 404 5.10 26.04 -10.24
C SER A 404 6.35 25.64 -9.45
N THR A 405 6.41 25.96 -8.16
CA THR A 405 7.55 25.61 -7.29
C THR A 405 7.11 24.65 -6.19
N VAL A 406 6.54 25.15 -5.08
CA VAL A 406 6.22 24.35 -3.90
C VAL A 406 5.17 23.29 -4.19
N VAL A 407 4.05 23.68 -4.83
CA VAL A 407 2.95 22.73 -5.12
C VAL A 407 3.38 21.70 -6.16
N ALA A 408 4.08 22.11 -7.22
CA ALA A 408 4.60 21.18 -8.22
C ALA A 408 5.56 20.15 -7.63
N GLN A 409 6.39 20.54 -6.66
CA GLN A 409 7.30 19.62 -5.97
C GLN A 409 6.55 18.69 -5.01
N LEU A 410 5.56 19.19 -4.27
CA LEU A 410 4.65 18.36 -3.47
C LEU A 410 3.95 17.31 -4.34
N ASP A 411 3.44 17.70 -5.52
CA ASP A 411 2.75 16.79 -6.44
C ASP A 411 3.65 15.69 -7.00
N ALA A 412 4.93 15.98 -7.19
CA ALA A 412 5.94 15.05 -7.69
C ALA A 412 6.54 14.14 -6.59
N THR A 413 6.11 14.28 -5.35
CA THR A 413 6.65 13.53 -4.23
C THR A 413 6.06 12.12 -4.21
N THR A 414 6.94 11.12 -4.20
CA THR A 414 6.60 9.70 -4.08
C THR A 414 7.34 9.10 -2.90
N ALA A 415 6.78 8.05 -2.31
CA ALA A 415 7.38 7.40 -1.16
C ALA A 415 8.48 6.40 -1.56
N GLY A 416 9.37 6.10 -0.62
CA GLY A 416 10.44 5.14 -0.78
C GLY A 416 11.67 5.45 0.07
N GLY A 417 12.44 4.42 0.41
CA GLY A 417 13.64 4.55 1.25
C GLY A 417 13.37 4.54 2.76
N GLY A 418 14.40 4.83 3.55
CA GLY A 418 14.32 4.93 5.01
C GLY A 418 13.81 6.29 5.48
N THR A 419 13.91 6.58 6.77
CA THR A 419 13.27 7.73 7.43
C THR A 419 14.32 8.58 8.14
N ASN A 420 14.81 9.66 7.50
CA ASN A 420 15.84 10.56 8.02
C ASN A 420 15.25 11.88 8.59
N ILE A 421 14.48 11.78 9.68
CA ILE A 421 13.80 12.93 10.30
C ILE A 421 14.80 14.02 10.70
N GLY A 422 15.91 13.64 11.35
CA GLY A 422 16.95 14.59 11.77
C GLY A 422 17.55 15.38 10.62
N GLY A 423 17.79 14.74 9.47
CA GLY A 423 18.24 15.42 8.27
C GLY A 423 17.17 16.34 7.67
N GLY A 424 15.91 15.94 7.69
CA GLY A 424 14.77 16.79 7.32
C GLY A 424 14.76 18.10 8.12
N ILE A 425 14.86 18.00 9.46
CA ILE A 425 14.93 19.17 10.35
C ILE A 425 16.17 20.01 10.03
N GLN A 426 17.34 19.39 9.84
CA GLN A 426 18.57 20.09 9.46
C GLN A 426 18.37 20.96 8.21
N LYS A 427 17.81 20.40 7.13
CA LYS A 427 17.55 21.15 5.90
C LYS A 427 16.44 22.17 6.03
N GLY A 428 15.43 21.91 6.88
CA GLY A 428 14.44 22.91 7.25
C GLY A 428 15.07 24.15 7.91
N ILE A 429 16.04 23.96 8.81
CA ILE A 429 16.80 25.07 9.43
C ILE A 429 17.57 25.85 8.37
N GLU A 430 18.22 25.17 7.42
CA GLU A 430 18.95 25.83 6.32
C GLU A 430 18.00 26.70 5.48
N VAL A 431 16.85 26.17 5.05
CA VAL A 431 15.85 26.91 4.25
C VAL A 431 15.34 28.17 4.96
N LEU A 432 15.12 28.09 6.28
CA LEU A 432 14.67 29.22 7.11
C LEU A 432 15.81 30.20 7.47
N SER A 433 17.06 29.88 7.13
CA SER A 433 18.22 30.69 7.48
C SER A 433 18.20 32.07 6.80
N THR A 434 18.70 33.07 7.51
CA THR A 434 18.91 34.42 6.99
C THR A 434 20.27 34.61 6.32
N GLN A 435 21.11 33.56 6.30
CA GLN A 435 22.46 33.59 5.75
C GLN A 435 22.46 33.65 4.21
N ALA A 436 23.63 33.94 3.62
CA ALA A 436 23.80 33.96 2.17
C ALA A 436 23.48 32.57 1.57
N GLY A 437 22.74 32.55 0.47
CA GLY A 437 22.25 31.31 -0.15
C GLY A 437 20.82 30.93 0.23
N HIS A 438 20.29 31.51 1.31
CA HIS A 438 18.92 31.26 1.80
C HIS A 438 18.09 32.55 1.91
N TYR A 439 16.78 32.38 2.02
CA TYR A 439 15.82 33.47 1.88
C TYR A 439 14.93 33.68 3.13
N GLY A 440 15.35 33.21 4.30
CA GLY A 440 14.67 33.51 5.56
C GLY A 440 14.82 34.99 5.94
N ARG A 441 13.83 35.60 6.58
CA ARG A 441 13.79 37.03 6.92
C ARG A 441 14.13 37.21 8.41
N PRO A 442 15.06 38.13 8.79
CA PRO A 442 15.46 38.32 10.19
C PRO A 442 14.36 38.76 11.16
N GLY A 443 13.24 39.32 10.67
CA GLY A 443 12.12 39.76 11.51
C GLY A 443 10.84 38.94 11.32
N ALA A 444 10.88 37.86 10.53
CA ALA A 444 9.76 36.96 10.35
C ALA A 444 9.76 35.89 11.45
N ALA A 445 8.58 35.37 11.79
CA ALA A 445 8.50 34.15 12.58
C ALA A 445 8.85 32.95 11.67
N HIS A 446 9.77 32.12 12.14
CA HIS A 446 10.24 30.94 11.40
C HIS A 446 9.52 29.70 11.90
N ILE A 447 8.74 29.08 11.00
CA ILE A 447 7.89 27.94 11.32
C ILE A 447 8.32 26.75 10.47
N MET A 448 8.45 25.60 11.11
CA MET A 448 8.65 24.32 10.46
C MET A 448 7.43 23.45 10.72
N ILE A 449 6.85 22.88 9.65
CA ILE A 449 5.84 21.84 9.76
C ILE A 449 6.50 20.52 9.38
N LEU A 450 6.73 19.68 10.37
CA LEU A 450 7.36 18.37 10.21
C LEU A 450 6.28 17.28 10.15
N MET A 451 6.25 16.52 9.06
CA MET A 451 5.33 15.40 8.87
C MET A 451 6.10 14.08 8.82
N THR A 452 5.58 13.02 9.42
CA THR A 452 6.12 11.65 9.36
C THR A 452 5.05 10.59 9.68
N ASP A 453 5.18 9.39 9.12
CA ASP A 453 4.39 8.23 9.53
C ASP A 453 5.24 7.13 10.21
N GLY A 454 6.53 7.40 10.34
CA GLY A 454 7.54 6.41 10.64
C GLY A 454 8.38 6.72 11.86
N ARG A 455 9.37 5.86 12.07
CA ARG A 455 10.39 6.00 13.11
C ARG A 455 11.71 6.34 12.43
N PRO A 456 12.49 7.30 12.94
CA PRO A 456 13.74 7.68 12.30
C PRO A 456 14.70 6.50 12.33
N ASN A 457 15.14 6.02 11.17
CA ASN A 457 16.07 4.88 11.05
C ASN A 457 17.29 5.19 10.17
N VAL A 458 17.41 6.44 9.73
CA VAL A 458 18.56 6.99 9.00
C VAL A 458 19.03 8.27 9.69
N VAL A 459 20.35 8.51 9.68
CA VAL A 459 20.98 9.71 10.23
C VAL A 459 21.53 10.60 9.13
N PRO A 460 21.55 11.93 9.31
CA PRO A 460 22.17 12.83 8.33
C PRO A 460 23.70 12.83 8.42
N ASN A 461 24.27 12.58 9.60
CA ASN A 461 25.71 12.51 9.85
C ASN A 461 26.01 11.86 11.21
N SER A 462 27.29 11.66 11.51
CA SER A 462 27.74 10.96 12.72
C SER A 462 27.82 11.81 13.98
N THR A 463 27.67 13.13 13.88
CA THR A 463 27.88 14.05 15.02
C THR A 463 26.65 14.19 15.91
N CYS A 464 25.46 13.96 15.36
CA CYS A 464 24.20 14.29 16.02
C CYS A 464 23.73 13.26 17.08
N TYR A 465 24.42 12.13 17.26
CA TYR A 465 24.04 11.09 18.22
C TYR A 465 25.05 10.83 19.36
N THR A 466 25.94 11.78 19.64
CA THR A 466 26.93 11.67 20.73
C THR A 466 26.50 12.33 22.04
N TYR A 467 25.27 12.87 22.11
CA TYR A 467 24.83 13.79 23.16
C TYR A 467 23.87 13.17 24.20
N ASN A 468 23.50 11.89 24.06
CA ASN A 468 22.58 11.18 24.95
C ASN A 468 21.26 11.95 25.21
N LEU A 469 20.70 12.54 24.15
CA LEU A 469 19.50 13.36 24.23
C LEU A 469 18.25 12.54 24.54
N ILE A 470 18.21 11.25 24.17
CA ILE A 470 17.11 10.35 24.55
C ILE A 470 16.98 10.34 26.09
N GLN A 471 18.11 10.19 26.80
CA GLN A 471 18.12 10.22 28.25
C GLN A 471 17.77 11.60 28.80
N LYS A 472 18.29 12.68 28.20
CA LYS A 472 18.01 14.07 28.61
C LYS A 472 16.51 14.39 28.59
N TYR A 473 15.79 13.88 27.60
CA TYR A 473 14.35 14.11 27.44
C TYR A 473 13.48 13.01 28.05
N GLY A 474 14.08 12.01 28.70
CA GLY A 474 13.34 10.95 29.40
C GLY A 474 12.62 9.96 28.48
N LEU A 475 13.05 9.86 27.22
CA LEU A 475 12.41 9.01 26.21
C LEU A 475 12.87 7.55 26.35
N THR A 476 12.01 6.63 25.91
CA THR A 476 12.35 5.19 25.89
C THR A 476 13.35 4.90 24.76
N PRO A 477 14.56 4.40 25.04
CA PRO A 477 15.56 4.15 24.00
C PRO A 477 15.14 2.97 23.11
N PRO A 478 15.17 3.12 21.77
CA PRO A 478 14.95 2.00 20.86
C PRO A 478 15.99 0.90 21.07
N THR A 479 15.57 -0.35 20.87
CA THR A 479 16.47 -1.52 20.89
C THR A 479 17.33 -1.57 19.62
N ASN A 480 16.80 -1.10 18.49
CA ASN A 480 17.51 -0.97 17.22
C ASN A 480 18.55 0.18 17.30
N PRO A 481 19.85 -0.10 17.04
CA PRO A 481 20.88 0.92 17.00
C PRO A 481 20.62 2.05 15.98
N ASN A 482 20.09 1.71 14.80
CA ASN A 482 19.82 2.70 13.75
C ASN A 482 18.68 3.63 14.16
N GLU A 483 17.62 3.09 14.77
CA GLU A 483 16.54 3.91 15.29
C GLU A 483 16.99 4.79 16.45
N ARG A 484 17.80 4.23 17.36
CA ARG A 484 18.39 5.01 18.45
C ARG A 484 19.21 6.19 17.93
N GLN A 485 20.08 5.96 16.94
CA GLN A 485 20.87 7.02 16.34
C GLN A 485 20.01 8.03 15.58
N GLY A 486 19.01 7.58 14.83
CA GLY A 486 18.05 8.42 14.15
C GLY A 486 17.26 9.32 15.11
N MET A 487 16.80 8.75 16.21
CA MET A 487 16.09 9.45 17.29
C MET A 487 16.97 10.50 17.97
N GLU A 488 18.21 10.15 18.32
CA GLU A 488 19.18 11.09 18.86
C GLU A 488 19.43 12.27 17.91
N CYS A 489 19.64 12.00 16.62
CA CYS A 489 19.83 13.05 15.62
C CYS A 489 18.61 13.95 15.44
N THR A 490 17.41 13.38 15.55
CA THR A 490 16.16 14.13 15.51
C THR A 490 16.07 15.13 16.66
N LEU A 491 16.37 14.69 17.89
CA LEU A 491 16.41 15.56 19.07
C LEU A 491 17.51 16.62 18.96
N TYR A 492 18.67 16.27 18.44
CA TYR A 492 19.78 17.20 18.25
C TYR A 492 19.39 18.36 17.34
N TYR A 493 18.81 18.06 16.17
CA TYR A 493 18.39 19.11 15.24
C TYR A 493 17.15 19.88 15.72
N ALA A 494 16.29 19.28 16.54
CA ALA A 494 15.24 20.03 17.24
C ALA A 494 15.83 21.07 18.22
N GLU A 495 16.91 20.74 18.95
CA GLU A 495 17.62 21.74 19.76
C GLU A 495 18.29 22.82 18.91
N GLN A 496 18.85 22.46 17.74
CA GLN A 496 19.39 23.46 16.81
C GLN A 496 18.29 24.38 16.29
N ALA A 497 17.11 23.85 15.95
CA ALA A 497 15.96 24.65 15.52
C ALA A 497 15.53 25.65 16.61
N ARG A 498 15.39 25.18 17.86
CA ARG A 498 15.11 26.06 19.02
C ARG A 498 16.14 27.18 19.14
N ASN A 499 17.43 26.85 19.03
CA ASN A 499 18.51 27.83 19.15
C ASN A 499 18.49 28.86 18.00
N ASN A 500 17.88 28.54 16.86
CA ASN A 500 17.63 29.45 15.74
C ASN A 500 16.25 30.12 15.82
N SER A 501 15.54 30.02 16.95
CA SER A 501 14.18 30.57 17.14
C SER A 501 13.14 30.05 16.15
N ILE A 502 13.31 28.81 15.68
CA ILE A 502 12.37 28.12 14.80
C ILE A 502 11.39 27.31 15.65
N VAL A 503 10.10 27.47 15.40
CA VAL A 503 9.04 26.67 16.02
C VAL A 503 8.71 25.49 15.11
N ILE A 504 8.76 24.26 15.65
CA ILE A 504 8.40 23.04 14.93
C ILE A 504 7.02 22.57 15.37
N TYR A 505 6.08 22.52 14.44
CA TYR A 505 4.83 21.76 14.59
C TYR A 505 5.02 20.39 13.97
N THR A 506 4.63 19.33 14.68
CA THR A 506 4.79 17.96 14.22
C THR A 506 3.43 17.33 13.93
N ILE A 507 3.33 16.60 12.82
CA ILE A 507 2.15 15.82 12.43
C ILE A 507 2.60 14.39 12.22
N THR A 508 2.06 13.47 13.00
CA THR A 508 2.23 12.03 12.76
C THR A 508 1.06 11.47 11.97
N LEU A 509 1.34 10.47 11.14
CA LEU A 509 0.38 9.76 10.31
C LEU A 509 0.36 8.27 10.69
N GLY A 510 -0.84 7.71 10.86
CA GLY A 510 -1.00 6.31 11.24
C GLY A 510 -0.51 5.99 12.65
N ASP A 511 -0.53 4.70 12.99
CA ASP A 511 -0.23 4.22 14.35
C ASP A 511 1.24 3.79 14.55
N SER A 512 2.05 3.78 13.49
CA SER A 512 3.43 3.29 13.50
C SER A 512 4.46 4.36 13.89
N ALA A 513 4.08 5.63 13.77
CA ALA A 513 4.93 6.77 14.05
C ALA A 513 5.37 6.84 15.52
N ASP A 514 6.52 7.45 15.78
CA ASP A 514 7.00 7.69 17.15
C ASP A 514 6.34 8.93 17.76
N PHE A 515 5.17 8.76 18.38
CA PHE A 515 4.40 9.85 18.98
C PHE A 515 5.16 10.55 20.11
N GLU A 516 5.84 9.79 20.98
CA GLU A 516 6.57 10.34 22.13
C GLU A 516 7.73 11.24 21.64
N LEU A 517 8.44 10.78 20.62
CA LEU A 517 9.50 11.57 19.98
C LEU A 517 8.95 12.83 19.30
N MET A 518 7.89 12.73 18.51
CA MET A 518 7.31 13.87 17.78
C MET A 518 6.69 14.91 18.70
N GLU A 519 6.08 14.49 19.81
CA GLU A 519 5.63 15.39 20.87
C GLU A 519 6.82 16.10 21.54
N THR A 520 7.90 15.37 21.82
CA THR A 520 9.11 15.97 22.39
C THR A 520 9.76 16.98 21.44
N VAL A 521 9.85 16.69 20.14
CA VAL A 521 10.38 17.62 19.12
C VAL A 521 9.58 18.93 19.09
N ALA A 522 8.25 18.83 19.08
CA ALA A 522 7.39 20.00 19.13
C ALA A 522 7.62 20.80 20.42
N ASN A 523 7.64 20.12 21.58
CA ASN A 523 7.83 20.75 22.89
C ASN A 523 9.17 21.47 23.03
N ILE A 524 10.27 20.91 22.47
CA ILE A 524 11.60 21.54 22.49
C ILE A 524 11.59 22.95 21.91
N THR A 525 10.76 23.17 20.88
CA THR A 525 10.68 24.45 20.14
C THR A 525 9.46 25.27 20.52
N GLY A 526 8.64 24.78 21.46
CA GLY A 526 7.37 25.39 21.87
C GLY A 526 6.28 25.30 20.81
N GLY A 527 6.36 24.34 19.88
CA GLY A 527 5.28 24.01 18.95
C GLY A 527 4.28 23.02 19.56
N VAL A 528 3.52 22.35 18.70
CA VAL A 528 2.50 21.37 19.10
C VAL A 528 2.55 20.15 18.19
N HIS A 529 2.37 18.96 18.77
CA HIS A 529 2.21 17.69 18.05
C HIS A 529 0.74 17.35 17.83
N ARG A 530 0.43 16.78 16.67
CA ARG A 530 -0.87 16.18 16.35
C ARG A 530 -0.68 14.83 15.69
N ASN A 531 -1.58 13.89 15.98
CA ASN A 531 -1.65 12.61 15.31
C ASN A 531 -2.88 12.52 14.41
N ALA A 532 -2.69 12.14 13.16
CA ALA A 532 -3.71 11.70 12.24
C ALA A 532 -3.64 10.17 12.14
N ASP A 533 -4.43 9.48 12.97
CA ASP A 533 -4.62 8.03 12.87
C ASP A 533 -5.13 7.60 11.48
N ARG A 534 -5.80 8.51 10.77
CA ARG A 534 -6.23 8.32 9.38
C ARG A 534 -6.07 9.60 8.56
N PRO A 535 -5.93 9.48 7.23
CA PRO A 535 -5.67 10.64 6.38
C PRO A 535 -6.79 11.69 6.38
N GLU A 536 -8.04 11.33 6.68
CA GLU A 536 -9.16 12.29 6.69
C GLU A 536 -9.02 13.35 7.78
N LYS A 537 -8.27 13.08 8.86
CA LYS A 537 -8.03 14.04 9.95
C LYS A 537 -7.01 15.12 9.59
N LEU A 538 -6.23 14.94 8.54
CA LEU A 538 -5.15 15.85 8.17
C LEU A 538 -5.64 17.27 7.92
N ASN A 539 -6.75 17.43 7.21
CA ASN A 539 -7.29 18.76 6.91
C ASN A 539 -7.65 19.53 8.20
N GLN A 540 -8.28 18.86 9.16
CA GLN A 540 -8.63 19.46 10.44
C GLN A 540 -7.37 19.85 11.23
N ILE A 541 -6.34 18.99 11.23
CA ILE A 541 -5.07 19.27 11.90
C ILE A 541 -4.38 20.50 11.28
N PHE A 542 -4.33 20.60 9.95
CA PHE A 542 -3.77 21.77 9.28
C PHE A 542 -4.54 23.06 9.54
N ASP A 543 -5.87 22.99 9.66
CA ASP A 543 -6.70 24.14 10.04
C ASP A 543 -6.36 24.61 11.46
N GLU A 544 -6.27 23.68 12.42
CA GLU A 544 -5.87 24.02 13.79
C GLU A 544 -4.46 24.61 13.86
N LEU A 545 -3.50 24.04 13.12
CA LEU A 545 -2.13 24.54 13.08
C LEU A 545 -2.07 25.94 12.47
N TYR A 546 -2.81 26.19 11.39
CA TYR A 546 -2.91 27.51 10.79
C TYR A 546 -3.40 28.54 11.82
N GLU A 547 -4.52 28.28 12.49
CA GLU A 547 -5.06 29.17 13.54
C GLU A 547 -4.06 29.44 14.67
N ARG A 548 -3.36 28.41 15.16
CA ARG A 548 -2.35 28.54 16.22
C ARG A 548 -1.15 29.39 15.80
N ILE A 549 -0.68 29.22 14.56
CA ILE A 549 0.43 30.02 14.01
C ILE A 549 0.05 31.51 14.03
N PHE A 550 -1.21 31.86 13.73
CA PHE A 550 -1.66 33.25 13.76
C PHE A 550 -1.84 33.81 15.17
N LEU A 551 -2.44 33.05 16.09
CA LEU A 551 -2.66 33.52 17.46
C LEU A 551 -1.35 33.90 18.14
N ARG A 552 -0.28 33.14 17.88
CA ARG A 552 1.07 33.41 18.44
C ARG A 552 1.75 34.68 17.90
N LEU A 553 1.25 35.26 16.81
CA LEU A 553 1.76 36.54 16.30
C LEU A 553 1.07 37.77 16.92
N VAL A 554 -0.04 37.57 17.65
CA VAL A 554 -0.84 38.65 18.24
C VAL A 554 -0.56 38.82 19.74
N GLU A 555 0.01 37.81 20.39
CA GLU A 555 0.60 37.87 21.75
C GLU A 555 2.09 38.22 21.70
#